data_AF-A0A1B2E5W0-F1
#
_entry.id   AF-A0A1B2E5W0-F1
#
_cell.length_a   1.000
_cell.length_b   1.000
_cell.length_c   1.000
_cell.angle_alpha   90.00
_cell.angle_beta   90.00
_cell.angle_gamma   90.00
#
_symmetry.space_group_name_H-M   'P 1'
#
loop_
_entity.id
_entity.type
_entity.pdbx_description
1 polymer ?
#
loop_
_entity_poly.entity_id
_entity_poly.type
_entity_poly.pdbx_seq_one_letter_code
_entity_poly.pdbx_strand_id
1 'polypeptide(L)'
;MRKMQITFLVPVMFAFAIGCASSPKPVVINDYKMSAVHDDFPVPEQAVEREAIFENPNIAKGVTYELENIGGEQGLYPPVSYLEQIQASGWIEIEEERLGHVHFFRKADTKIALEIREDSIDVYELKQDDAP
;
A
#
# COMPACT_ATOMS: atom_id res chain seq x y z
N MET A 1 1.01 0.21 74.02
CA MET A 1 2.10 1.12 73.56
C MET A 1 2.63 0.53 72.25
N ARG A 2 2.39 1.18 71.08
CA ARG A 2 3.38 1.97 70.29
C ARG A 2 4.52 1.08 69.74
N LYS A 3 4.92 0.99 68.45
CA LYS A 3 4.75 1.69 67.16
C LYS A 3 5.19 0.68 66.05
N MET A 4 4.52 0.55 64.90
CA MET A 4 4.82 1.13 63.57
C MET A 4 6.28 1.08 63.08
N GLN A 5 6.51 0.53 61.85
CA GLN A 5 7.21 1.10 60.65
C GLN A 5 7.42 -0.04 59.61
N ILE A 6 6.65 -0.13 58.51
CA ILE A 6 6.88 0.39 57.12
C ILE A 6 8.17 -0.15 56.45
N THR A 7 8.05 -0.77 55.26
CA THR A 7 8.80 -0.56 53.98
C THR A 7 8.63 -1.81 53.09
N PHE A 8 7.69 -1.83 52.14
CA PHE A 8 7.87 -1.57 50.70
C PHE A 8 8.86 -2.51 49.98
N LEU A 9 8.34 -3.50 49.26
CA LEU A 9 9.06 -4.10 48.13
C LEU A 9 8.06 -4.38 47.01
N VAL A 10 7.90 -3.37 46.17
CA VAL A 10 7.21 -3.38 44.88
C VAL A 10 7.70 -4.56 44.04
N PRO A 11 6.84 -5.32 43.36
CA PRO A 11 7.30 -6.28 42.37
C PRO A 11 7.86 -5.50 41.19
N VAL A 12 9.19 -5.31 41.17
CA VAL A 12 9.95 -4.86 40.01
C VAL A 12 9.96 -6.01 39.00
N MET A 13 8.84 -6.19 38.29
CA MET A 13 8.80 -7.06 37.12
C MET A 13 7.77 -6.53 36.11
N PHE A 14 7.84 -5.24 35.83
CA PHE A 14 7.47 -4.69 34.53
C PHE A 14 8.77 -4.25 33.87
N ALA A 15 9.52 -5.24 33.39
CA ALA A 15 10.54 -4.98 32.39
C ALA A 15 9.76 -4.53 31.14
N PHE A 16 9.63 -3.21 31.00
CA PHE A 16 9.30 -2.59 29.74
C PHE A 16 10.36 -3.07 28.74
N ALA A 17 10.03 -4.12 27.99
CA ALA A 17 10.62 -4.34 26.68
C ALA A 17 10.14 -3.17 25.83
N ILE A 18 10.85 -2.05 25.92
CA ILE A 18 10.81 -1.01 24.90
C ILE A 18 11.51 -1.65 23.71
N GLY A 19 10.78 -2.49 22.98
CA GLY A 19 11.15 -2.84 21.63
C GLY A 19 11.28 -1.52 20.90
N CYS A 20 12.51 -1.17 20.52
CA CYS A 20 12.71 -0.14 19.53
C CYS A 20 12.02 -0.66 18.26
N ALA A 21 10.77 -0.26 18.05
CA ALA A 21 10.13 -0.42 16.77
C ALA A 21 10.90 0.51 15.83
N SER A 22 11.88 -0.04 15.13
CA SER A 22 12.46 0.61 13.96
C SER A 22 11.33 0.72 12.95
N SER A 23 10.60 1.83 12.97
CA SER A 23 9.60 2.12 11.94
C SER A 23 10.29 1.99 10.58
N PRO A 24 9.73 1.23 9.62
CA PRO A 24 10.28 1.15 8.29
C PRO A 24 10.50 2.56 7.76
N LYS A 25 11.65 2.82 7.15
CA LYS A 25 11.87 4.12 6.51
C LYS A 25 10.86 4.23 5.37
N PRO A 26 10.09 5.32 5.29
CA PRO A 26 9.15 5.49 4.20
C PRO A 26 9.91 5.49 2.87
N VAL A 27 9.38 4.75 1.89
CA VAL A 27 9.92 4.77 0.53
C VAL A 27 9.84 6.18 -0.06
N VAL A 28 10.93 6.61 -0.71
CA VAL A 28 10.98 7.89 -1.42
C VAL A 28 10.84 7.62 -2.91
N ILE A 29 9.75 8.08 -3.51
CA ILE A 29 9.53 7.96 -4.96
C ILE A 29 10.02 9.23 -5.63
N ASN A 30 11.11 9.12 -6.40
CA ASN A 30 11.73 10.27 -7.05
C ASN A 30 11.16 10.54 -8.45
N ASP A 31 10.83 9.48 -9.17
CA ASP A 31 10.41 9.51 -10.56
C ASP A 31 9.39 8.42 -10.85
N TYR A 32 8.67 8.58 -11.97
CA TYR A 32 7.61 7.69 -12.42
C TYR A 32 7.80 7.30 -13.88
N LYS A 33 7.50 6.05 -14.21
CA LYS A 33 7.30 5.54 -15.57
C LYS A 33 5.84 5.16 -15.79
N MET A 34 5.52 4.86 -17.04
CA MET A 34 4.22 4.30 -17.40
C MET A 34 4.19 2.80 -17.10
N SER A 35 3.03 2.34 -16.62
CA SER A 35 2.77 0.93 -16.37
C SER A 35 2.80 0.11 -17.66
N ALA A 36 3.24 -1.14 -17.56
CA ALA A 36 3.10 -2.12 -18.63
C ALA A 36 1.63 -2.48 -18.88
N VAL A 37 0.73 -2.24 -17.92
CA VAL A 37 -0.71 -2.48 -18.06
C VAL A 37 -1.35 -1.41 -18.95
N HIS A 38 -1.14 -0.14 -18.64
CA HIS A 38 -1.73 1.01 -19.33
C HIS A 38 -0.70 2.13 -19.50
N ASP A 39 -0.63 2.71 -20.70
CA ASP A 39 0.45 3.58 -21.18
C ASP A 39 0.49 4.99 -20.57
N ASP A 40 -0.46 5.31 -19.70
CA ASP A 40 -0.54 6.58 -18.97
C ASP A 40 -0.75 6.42 -17.46
N PHE A 41 -0.72 5.19 -16.94
CA PHE A 41 -0.86 4.93 -15.50
C PHE A 41 0.53 4.96 -14.85
N PRO A 42 0.82 5.93 -13.96
CA PRO A 42 2.16 6.09 -13.43
C PRO A 42 2.47 5.02 -12.38
N VAL A 43 3.68 4.48 -12.46
CA VAL A 43 4.27 3.56 -11.46
C VAL A 43 5.68 4.04 -11.11
N PRO A 44 6.20 3.75 -9.90
CA PRO A 44 7.52 4.20 -9.51
C PRO A 44 8.62 3.69 -10.47
N GLU A 45 9.48 4.58 -10.96
CA GLU A 45 10.54 4.24 -11.93
C GLU A 45 11.44 3.11 -11.41
N GLN A 46 11.82 3.22 -10.13
CA GLN A 46 12.73 2.32 -9.43
C GLN A 46 12.14 0.95 -9.10
N ALA A 47 10.84 0.73 -9.34
CA ALA A 47 10.22 -0.56 -9.11
C ALA A 47 10.57 -1.56 -10.22
N VAL A 48 10.78 -2.82 -9.82
CA VAL A 48 11.15 -3.90 -10.73
C VAL A 48 9.91 -4.64 -11.19
N GLU A 49 9.69 -4.66 -12.50
CA GLU A 49 8.53 -5.33 -13.10
C GLU A 49 8.64 -6.86 -13.02
N ARG A 50 7.50 -7.49 -12.74
CA ARG A 50 7.27 -8.93 -12.70
C ARG A 50 5.93 -9.25 -13.35
N GLU A 51 5.84 -10.45 -13.92
CA GLU A 51 4.57 -10.97 -14.39
C GLU A 51 3.64 -11.19 -13.19
N ALA A 52 2.41 -10.65 -13.28
CA ALA A 52 1.39 -10.90 -12.26
C ALA A 52 0.65 -12.20 -12.56
N ILE A 53 0.42 -12.99 -11.52
CA ILE A 53 -0.46 -14.16 -11.57
C ILE A 53 -1.77 -13.78 -10.89
N PHE A 54 -2.86 -13.81 -11.64
CA PHE A 54 -4.19 -13.50 -11.13
C PHE A 54 -5.21 -14.53 -11.62
N GLU A 55 -6.07 -14.99 -10.70
CA GLU A 55 -7.13 -15.96 -10.99
C GLU A 55 -8.51 -15.31 -11.12
N ASN A 56 -8.60 -13.99 -10.94
CA ASN A 56 -9.86 -13.27 -10.99
C ASN A 56 -10.32 -13.08 -12.45
N PRO A 57 -11.49 -13.62 -12.86
CA PRO A 57 -11.97 -13.52 -14.23
C PRO A 57 -12.33 -12.10 -14.67
N ASN A 58 -12.45 -11.15 -13.73
CA ASN A 58 -12.74 -9.75 -14.04
C ASN A 58 -11.48 -8.93 -14.35
N ILE A 59 -10.28 -9.52 -14.23
CA ILE A 59 -9.02 -8.86 -14.60
C ILE A 59 -8.72 -9.18 -16.07
N ALA A 60 -8.47 -8.14 -16.86
CA ALA A 60 -8.08 -8.25 -18.27
C ALA A 60 -6.56 -8.44 -18.40
N LYS A 61 -5.80 -7.66 -17.62
CA LYS A 61 -4.34 -7.62 -17.66
C LYS A 61 -3.82 -7.19 -16.29
N GLY A 62 -2.66 -7.72 -15.89
CA GLY A 62 -2.03 -7.40 -14.63
C GLY A 62 -0.52 -7.41 -14.71
N VAL A 63 0.12 -6.66 -13.82
CA VAL A 63 1.57 -6.64 -13.64
C VAL A 63 1.89 -6.35 -12.17
N THR A 64 2.98 -6.93 -11.68
CA THR A 64 3.49 -6.71 -10.32
C THR A 64 4.77 -5.87 -10.41
N TYR A 65 4.90 -4.91 -9.50
CA TYR A 65 6.06 -4.04 -9.35
C TYR A 65 6.66 -4.22 -7.96
N GLU A 66 7.82 -4.88 -7.86
CA GLU A 66 8.57 -5.03 -6.61
C GLU A 66 9.23 -3.70 -6.26
N LEU A 67 8.99 -3.20 -5.04
CA LEU A 67 9.54 -1.96 -4.54
C LEU A 67 9.69 -2.02 -3.01
N GLU A 68 10.91 -2.17 -2.52
CA GLU A 68 11.18 -2.27 -1.08
C GLU A 68 10.63 -1.07 -0.28
N ASN A 69 10.08 -1.36 0.89
CA ASN A 69 9.49 -0.46 1.88
C ASN A 69 8.23 0.29 1.42
N ILE A 70 7.61 -0.09 0.30
CA ILE A 70 6.28 0.40 -0.04
C ILE A 70 5.20 -0.36 0.73
N GLY A 71 4.06 0.30 0.99
CA GLY A 71 2.90 -0.28 1.66
C GLY A 71 3.08 -0.52 3.16
N GLY A 72 4.31 -0.60 3.67
CA GLY A 72 4.57 -0.92 5.07
C GLY A 72 4.01 -2.30 5.47
N GLU A 73 3.96 -2.58 6.77
CA GLU A 73 3.51 -3.87 7.29
C GLU A 73 2.10 -4.20 6.78
N GLN A 74 1.97 -5.33 6.08
CA GLN A 74 0.72 -5.78 5.44
C GLN A 74 0.09 -4.82 4.42
N GLY A 75 0.83 -3.86 3.86
CA GLY A 75 0.27 -2.90 2.89
C GLY A 75 -0.59 -1.78 3.50
N LEU A 76 -0.57 -1.60 4.82
CA LEU A 76 -1.44 -0.66 5.54
C LEU A 76 -1.05 0.83 5.40
N TYR A 77 0.11 1.12 4.83
CA TYR A 77 0.71 2.45 4.76
C TYR A 77 1.10 2.81 3.31
N PRO A 78 0.14 2.91 2.38
CA PRO A 78 0.44 3.35 1.02
C PRO A 78 0.99 4.80 1.04
N PRO A 79 2.02 5.11 0.24
CA PRO A 79 2.55 6.47 0.18
C PRO A 79 1.52 7.44 -0.39
N VAL A 80 1.09 8.42 0.41
CA VAL A 80 0.09 9.44 0.00
C VAL A 80 0.54 10.17 -1.27
N SER A 81 1.82 10.53 -1.37
CA SER A 81 2.39 11.20 -2.54
C SER A 81 2.26 10.38 -3.84
N TYR A 82 2.25 9.04 -3.74
CA TYR A 82 2.04 8.19 -4.90
C TYR A 82 0.60 8.27 -5.40
N LEU A 83 -0.38 8.20 -4.50
CA LEU A 83 -1.79 8.33 -4.84
C LEU A 83 -2.09 9.71 -5.43
N GLU A 84 -1.50 10.76 -4.86
CA GLU A 84 -1.59 12.14 -5.39
C GLU A 84 -0.99 12.25 -6.80
N GLN A 85 0.13 11.59 -7.08
CA GLN A 85 0.73 11.57 -8.43
C GLN A 85 -0.19 10.90 -9.46
N ILE A 86 -0.83 9.79 -9.09
CA ILE A 86 -1.80 9.11 -9.96
C ILE A 86 -2.94 10.08 -10.30
N GLN A 87 -3.47 10.78 -9.29
CA GLN A 87 -4.50 11.80 -9.49
C GLN A 87 -4.05 12.98 -10.35
N ALA A 88 -2.83 13.47 -10.12
CA ALA A 88 -2.22 14.52 -10.94
C ALA A 88 -2.03 14.10 -12.41
N SER A 89 -1.97 12.79 -12.68
CA SER A 89 -1.89 12.21 -14.04
C SER A 89 -3.28 12.04 -14.70
N GLY A 90 -4.33 12.55 -14.05
CA GLY A 90 -5.70 12.59 -14.57
C GLY A 90 -6.54 11.36 -14.24
N TRP A 91 -6.06 10.48 -13.37
CA TRP A 91 -6.80 9.32 -12.89
C TRP A 91 -7.63 9.69 -11.66
N ILE A 92 -8.92 9.39 -11.66
CA ILE A 92 -9.80 9.72 -10.54
C ILE A 92 -9.99 8.48 -9.68
N GLU A 93 -9.65 8.57 -8.39
CA GLU A 93 -9.92 7.48 -7.46
C GLU A 93 -11.43 7.35 -7.22
N ILE A 94 -11.94 6.13 -7.19
CA ILE A 94 -13.31 5.78 -6.84
C ILE A 94 -13.31 5.32 -5.39
N GLU A 95 -13.35 6.26 -4.45
CA GLU A 95 -13.18 5.96 -3.02
C GLU A 95 -14.25 5.01 -2.48
N GLU A 96 -15.47 5.05 -3.03
CA GLU A 96 -16.58 4.19 -2.61
C GLU A 96 -16.33 2.71 -2.91
N GLU A 97 -15.44 2.41 -3.84
CA GLU A 97 -15.08 1.05 -4.21
C GLU A 97 -13.81 0.55 -3.50
N ARG A 98 -13.14 1.37 -2.68
CA ARG A 98 -11.88 1.00 -2.02
C ARG A 98 -12.07 -0.25 -1.15
N LEU A 99 -11.19 -1.24 -1.34
CA LEU A 99 -11.20 -2.50 -0.59
C LEU A 99 -9.88 -2.68 0.17
N GLY A 100 -9.83 -2.18 1.40
CA GLY A 100 -8.60 -2.24 2.21
C GLY A 100 -7.46 -1.49 1.53
N HIS A 101 -6.41 -2.22 1.15
CA HIS A 101 -5.23 -1.72 0.44
C HIS A 101 -5.35 -1.75 -1.09
N VAL A 102 -6.55 -2.05 -1.62
CA VAL A 102 -6.89 -1.97 -3.04
C VAL A 102 -7.61 -0.65 -3.34
N HIS A 103 -7.00 0.17 -4.17
CA HIS A 103 -7.51 1.44 -4.67
C HIS A 103 -8.01 1.27 -6.10
N PHE A 104 -9.14 1.86 -6.44
CA PHE A 104 -9.68 1.80 -7.81
C PHE A 104 -9.63 3.18 -8.44
N PHE A 105 -9.12 3.25 -9.67
CA PHE A 105 -8.99 4.48 -10.44
C PHE A 105 -9.72 4.36 -11.77
N ARG A 106 -10.30 5.46 -12.23
CA ARG A 106 -10.95 5.57 -13.54
C ARG A 106 -10.39 6.73 -14.33
N LYS A 107 -10.19 6.49 -15.63
CA LYS A 107 -9.89 7.51 -16.63
C LYS A 107 -10.53 7.09 -17.94
N ALA A 108 -11.38 7.96 -18.48
CA ALA A 108 -12.27 7.63 -19.59
C ALA A 108 -13.07 6.32 -19.31
N ASP A 109 -12.94 5.33 -20.18
CA ASP A 109 -13.58 4.01 -20.11
C ASP A 109 -12.69 2.94 -19.45
N THR A 110 -11.47 3.29 -19.03
CA THR A 110 -10.56 2.36 -18.36
C THR A 110 -10.74 2.43 -16.84
N LYS A 111 -10.76 1.25 -16.20
CA LYS A 111 -10.73 1.09 -14.74
C LYS A 111 -9.53 0.27 -14.33
N ILE A 112 -8.71 0.83 -13.44
CA ILE A 112 -7.52 0.19 -12.89
C ILE A 112 -7.73 -0.08 -11.40
N ALA A 113 -7.38 -1.28 -10.96
CA ALA A 113 -7.17 -1.59 -9.56
C ALA A 113 -5.68 -1.52 -9.25
N LEU A 114 -5.34 -0.78 -8.21
CA LEU A 114 -4.01 -0.63 -7.65
C LEU A 114 -4.01 -1.30 -6.28
N GLU A 115 -3.33 -2.43 -6.16
CA GLU A 115 -3.15 -3.11 -4.88
C GLU A 115 -1.76 -2.79 -4.34
N ILE A 116 -1.68 -2.15 -3.17
CA ILE A 116 -0.40 -1.87 -2.52
C ILE A 116 -0.21 -2.88 -1.39
N ARG A 117 0.84 -3.68 -1.48
CA ARG A 117 1.23 -4.66 -0.45
C ARG A 117 2.58 -4.26 0.14
N GLU A 118 3.00 -5.01 1.15
CA GLU A 118 4.37 -4.93 1.63
C GLU A 118 5.34 -5.23 0.48
N ASP A 119 6.24 -4.29 0.23
CA ASP A 119 7.31 -4.36 -0.77
C ASP A 119 6.85 -4.54 -2.23
N SER A 120 5.56 -4.34 -2.52
CA SER A 120 5.03 -4.56 -3.87
C SER A 120 3.80 -3.73 -4.19
N ILE A 121 3.63 -3.46 -5.48
CA ILE A 121 2.46 -2.83 -6.07
C ILE A 121 1.97 -3.74 -7.18
N ASP A 122 0.70 -4.11 -7.16
CA ASP A 122 0.06 -4.74 -8.30
C ASP A 122 -0.84 -3.73 -9.02
N VAL A 123 -0.77 -3.72 -10.34
CA VAL A 123 -1.64 -2.92 -11.20
C VAL A 123 -2.44 -3.87 -12.06
N TYR A 124 -3.77 -3.74 -12.03
CA TYR A 124 -4.69 -4.56 -12.79
C TYR A 124 -5.63 -3.69 -13.59
N GLU A 125 -5.74 -3.94 -14.89
CA GLU A 125 -6.84 -3.41 -15.69
C GLU A 125 -8.04 -4.35 -15.54
N LEU A 126 -9.18 -3.80 -15.15
CA LEU A 126 -10.42 -4.54 -15.04
C LEU A 126 -11.11 -4.58 -16.39
N LYS A 127 -11.76 -5.71 -16.69
CA LYS A 127 -12.67 -5.80 -17.83
C LYS A 127 -13.76 -4.75 -17.66
N GLN A 128 -14.09 -4.06 -18.75
CA GLN A 128 -15.30 -3.26 -18.78
C GLN A 128 -16.49 -4.18 -18.55
N ASP A 129 -17.40 -3.80 -17.64
CA ASP A 129 -18.68 -4.48 -17.58
C ASP A 129 -19.34 -4.31 -18.96
N ASP A 130 -19.74 -5.42 -19.58
CA ASP A 130 -20.62 -5.37 -20.74
C ASP A 130 -21.87 -4.58 -20.30
N ALA A 131 -21.98 -3.32 -20.72
CA ALA A 131 -23.17 -2.53 -20.44
C ALA A 131 -24.36 -3.30 -21.04
N PRO A 132 -25.43 -3.55 -20.26
CA PRO A 132 -26.62 -4.26 -20.76
C PRO A 132 -27.32 -3.52 -21.90
#